data_AF-A0BC84-F1
#
_entry.id   AF-A0BC84-F1
#
_cell.length_a   1.000
_cell.length_b   1.000
_cell.length_c   1.000
_cell.angle_alpha   90.00
_cell.angle_beta   90.00
_cell.angle_gamma   90.00
#
_symmetry.space_group_name_H-M   'P 1'
#
loop_
_entity.id
_entity.type
_entity.pdbx_description
1 polymer ?
#
loop_
_entity_poly.entity_id
_entity_poly.type
_entity_poly.pdbx_seq_one_letter_code
_entity_poly.pdbx_strand_id
1 'polypeptide(L)'
;MQYKILLVLLATACCFNYLPEVEIDLSAPPRQRWKESVRTILDLYGYENSFGPVFQAHNEETFSILAPEDYITMATAIRKNFPEYSLEIEGIVEEIQQTRSYL
;
A
#
# COMPACT_ATOMS: atom_id res chain seq x y z
N MET A 1 -4.68 4.91 -45.01
CA MET A 1 -4.01 3.95 -44.10
C MET A 1 -2.93 4.59 -43.23
N GLN A 2 -2.13 5.52 -43.75
CA GLN A 2 -1.05 6.20 -42.99
C GLN A 2 -1.53 6.95 -41.72
N TYR A 3 -2.70 7.60 -41.77
CA TYR A 3 -3.22 8.37 -40.61
C TYR A 3 -3.63 7.49 -39.41
N LYS A 4 -3.99 6.22 -39.66
CA LYS A 4 -4.35 5.27 -38.59
C LYS A 4 -3.11 4.84 -37.79
N ILE A 5 -1.96 4.69 -38.45
CA ILE A 5 -0.69 4.36 -37.81
C ILE A 5 -0.21 5.54 -36.95
N LEU A 6 -0.39 6.78 -37.44
CA LEU A 6 -0.05 7.98 -36.69
C LEU A 6 -0.91 8.15 -35.42
N LEU A 7 -2.22 7.86 -35.51
CA LEU A 7 -3.13 7.88 -34.35
C LEU A 7 -2.82 6.78 -33.33
N VAL A 8 -2.43 5.58 -33.77
CA VAL A 8 -2.02 4.49 -32.88
C VAL A 8 -0.70 4.82 -32.17
N LEU A 9 0.28 5.40 -32.87
CA LEU A 9 1.53 5.86 -32.26
C LEU A 9 1.32 6.98 -31.24
N LEU A 10 0.40 7.92 -31.52
CA LEU A 10 0.03 9.00 -30.60
C LEU A 10 -0.66 8.47 -29.34
N ALA A 11 -1.57 7.48 -29.49
CA ALA A 11 -2.23 6.84 -28.36
C ALA A 11 -1.26 6.03 -27.48
N THR A 12 -0.28 5.35 -28.07
CA THR A 12 0.76 4.63 -27.31
C THR A 12 1.74 5.56 -26.59
N ALA A 13 2.02 6.74 -27.15
CA ALA A 13 2.89 7.74 -26.53
C ALA A 13 2.24 8.42 -25.32
N CYS A 14 0.90 8.39 -25.20
CA CYS A 14 0.18 8.93 -24.04
C CYS A 14 0.14 7.99 -22.82
N CYS A 15 0.58 6.74 -22.94
CA CYS A 15 0.82 5.87 -21.78
C CYS A 15 2.17 6.17 -21.10
N PHE A 16 2.49 7.46 -20.91
CA PHE A 16 3.40 7.82 -19.83
C PHE A 16 2.65 7.57 -18.53
N ASN A 17 2.83 6.37 -17.95
CA ASN A 17 2.40 6.08 -16.59
C ASN A 17 3.20 7.00 -15.66
N TYR A 18 2.65 8.18 -15.38
CA TYR A 18 3.17 9.05 -14.33
C TYR A 18 3.13 8.26 -13.03
N LEU A 19 4.30 7.90 -12.52
CA LEU A 19 4.41 7.30 -11.19
C LEU A 19 4.30 8.43 -10.17
N PRO A 20 3.44 8.29 -9.14
CA PRO A 20 3.40 9.27 -8.08
C PRO A 20 4.76 9.32 -7.38
N GLU A 21 5.33 10.51 -7.26
CA GLU A 21 6.50 10.77 -6.44
C GLU A 21 6.04 11.24 -5.06
N VAL A 22 6.58 10.61 -4.01
CA VAL A 22 6.32 10.98 -2.62
C VAL A 22 7.66 11.08 -1.91
N GLU A 23 7.91 12.20 -1.25
CA GLU A 23 9.09 12.40 -0.42
C GLU A 23 8.85 11.83 0.98
N ILE A 24 9.79 11.03 1.48
CA ILE A 24 9.67 10.42 2.80
C ILE A 24 10.56 11.19 3.77
N ASP A 25 9.92 11.89 4.71
CA ASP A 25 10.62 12.52 5.82
C ASP A 25 11.02 11.49 6.89
N LEU A 26 12.26 11.02 6.84
CA LEU A 26 12.82 10.08 7.81
C LEU A 26 13.00 10.70 9.21
N SER A 27 12.96 12.03 9.33
CA SER A 27 13.01 12.73 10.62
C SER A 27 11.66 12.77 11.33
N ALA A 28 10.56 12.53 10.62
CA ALA A 28 9.23 12.44 11.20
C ALA A 28 9.11 11.24 12.15
N PRO A 29 8.16 11.28 13.11
CA PRO A 29 7.84 10.14 13.95
C PRO A 29 7.57 8.90 13.08
N PRO A 30 8.11 7.70 13.42
CA PRO A 30 8.00 6.50 12.58
C PRO A 30 6.57 6.20 12.10
N ARG A 31 5.58 6.34 13.00
CA ARG A 31 4.15 6.16 12.72
C ARG A 31 3.58 7.08 11.61
N GLN A 32 4.28 8.14 11.22
CA GLN A 32 3.82 9.12 10.23
C GLN A 32 4.49 8.98 8.87
N ARG A 33 5.69 8.38 8.80
CA ARG A 33 6.59 8.42 7.64
C ARG A 33 5.95 7.90 6.34
N TRP A 34 5.10 6.90 6.45
CA TRP A 34 4.52 6.20 5.30
C TRP A 34 3.08 6.61 4.97
N LYS A 35 2.45 7.46 5.78
CA LYS A 35 1.03 7.78 5.63
C LYS A 35 0.73 8.44 4.29
N GLU A 36 1.59 9.36 3.84
CA GLU A 36 1.42 10.02 2.54
C GLU A 36 1.54 9.04 1.37
N SER A 37 2.52 8.13 1.40
CA SER A 37 2.68 7.10 0.36
C SER A 37 1.45 6.19 0.29
N VAL A 38 0.95 5.73 1.44
CA VAL A 38 -0.24 4.88 1.51
C VAL A 38 -1.47 5.62 0.98
N ARG A 39 -1.70 6.86 1.44
CA ARG A 39 -2.80 7.70 0.98
C ARG A 39 -2.74 7.94 -0.52
N THR A 40 -1.56 8.24 -1.05
CA THR A 40 -1.37 8.49 -2.49
C THR A 40 -1.80 7.29 -3.34
N ILE A 41 -1.44 6.06 -2.93
CA ILE A 41 -1.87 4.85 -3.62
C ILE A 41 -3.38 4.63 -3.50
N LEU A 42 -3.94 4.84 -2.31
CA LEU A 42 -5.38 4.69 -2.07
C LEU A 42 -6.21 5.73 -2.84
N ASP A 43 -5.74 6.97 -2.95
CA ASP A 43 -6.41 8.03 -3.70
C ASP A 43 -6.38 7.76 -5.21
N LEU A 44 -5.29 7.19 -5.73
CA LEU A 44 -5.14 6.89 -7.16
C LEU A 44 -5.90 5.65 -7.61
N TYR A 45 -5.87 4.58 -6.80
CA TYR A 45 -6.33 3.26 -7.23
C TYR A 45 -7.49 2.71 -6.39
N GLY A 46 -7.71 3.24 -5.19
CA GLY A 46 -8.60 2.67 -4.19
C GLY A 46 -8.04 1.38 -3.59
N TYR A 47 -8.62 0.95 -2.47
CA TYR A 47 -8.19 -0.27 -1.78
C TYR A 47 -8.34 -1.53 -2.64
N GLU A 48 -9.48 -1.68 -3.32
CA GLU A 48 -9.82 -2.88 -4.10
C GLU A 48 -8.92 -3.10 -5.32
N ASN A 49 -8.32 -2.04 -5.88
CA ASN A 49 -7.38 -2.15 -7.00
C ASN A 49 -5.91 -1.98 -6.59
N SER A 50 -5.61 -2.00 -5.28
CA SER A 50 -4.23 -1.89 -4.77
C SER A 50 -3.95 -2.95 -3.71
N PHE A 51 -4.19 -2.64 -2.43
CA PHE A 51 -3.83 -3.47 -1.29
C PHE A 51 -4.77 -4.67 -1.11
N GLY A 52 -6.06 -4.51 -1.43
CA GLY A 52 -7.10 -5.52 -1.18
C GLY A 52 -6.79 -6.89 -1.74
N PRO A 53 -6.49 -7.04 -3.05
CA PRO A 53 -6.19 -8.32 -3.67
C PRO A 53 -4.98 -9.03 -3.04
N VAL A 54 -3.95 -8.28 -2.66
CA VAL A 54 -2.75 -8.84 -2.02
C VAL A 54 -3.05 -9.35 -0.62
N PHE A 55 -3.80 -8.59 0.18
CA PHE A 55 -4.24 -9.03 1.51
C PHE A 55 -5.17 -10.24 1.42
N GLN A 56 -6.10 -10.24 0.47
CA GLN A 56 -7.00 -11.37 0.26
C GLN A 56 -6.21 -12.65 -0.07
N ALA A 57 -5.30 -12.59 -1.04
CA ALA A 57 -4.49 -13.74 -1.44
C ALA A 57 -3.67 -14.29 -0.25
N HIS A 58 -3.00 -13.41 0.52
CA HIS A 58 -2.26 -13.86 1.69
C HIS A 58 -3.14 -14.41 2.81
N ASN A 59 -4.34 -13.87 3.03
CA ASN A 59 -5.26 -14.40 4.02
C ASN A 59 -5.78 -15.80 3.65
N GLU A 60 -6.03 -16.04 2.36
CA GLU A 60 -6.51 -17.33 1.87
C GLU A 60 -5.39 -18.39 1.86
N GLU A 61 -4.17 -18.01 1.45
CA GLU A 61 -3.08 -18.97 1.23
C GLU A 61 -2.08 -19.04 2.38
N THR A 62 -1.56 -17.89 2.82
CA THR A 62 -0.42 -17.82 3.74
C THR A 62 -0.84 -17.81 5.19
N PHE A 63 -1.88 -17.03 5.51
CA PHE A 63 -2.29 -16.77 6.88
C PHE A 63 -3.49 -17.61 7.33
N SER A 64 -4.08 -18.40 6.42
CA SER A 64 -5.18 -19.33 6.72
C SER A 64 -4.76 -20.44 7.68
N ILE A 65 -3.46 -20.73 7.80
CA ILE A 65 -2.90 -21.72 8.73
C ILE A 65 -2.66 -21.16 10.14
N LEU A 66 -2.76 -19.84 10.33
CA LEU A 66 -2.42 -19.17 11.58
C LEU A 66 -3.62 -19.09 12.51
N ALA A 67 -3.42 -19.44 13.77
CA ALA A 67 -4.39 -19.22 14.83
C ALA A 67 -4.32 -17.76 15.34
N PRO A 68 -5.40 -17.22 15.95
CA PRO A 68 -5.40 -15.85 16.49
C PRO A 68 -4.21 -15.54 17.42
N GLU A 69 -3.80 -16.52 18.23
CA GLU A 69 -2.65 -16.43 19.13
C GLU A 69 -1.29 -16.29 18.42
N ASP A 70 -1.17 -16.79 17.19
CA ASP A 70 0.06 -16.65 16.38
C ASP A 70 0.26 -15.20 15.98
N TYR A 71 -0.81 -14.48 15.65
CA TYR A 71 -0.76 -13.05 15.36
C TYR A 71 -0.29 -12.23 16.56
N ILE A 72 -0.74 -12.58 17.77
CA ILE A 72 -0.31 -11.90 19.00
C ILE A 72 1.18 -12.16 19.24
N THR A 73 1.62 -13.40 19.04
CA THR A 73 3.03 -13.81 19.20
C THR A 73 3.93 -13.04 18.22
N MET A 74 3.56 -13.00 16.95
CA MET A 74 4.30 -12.25 15.92
C MET A 74 4.32 -10.75 16.21
N ALA A 75 3.17 -10.15 16.53
CA ALA A 75 3.09 -8.72 16.84
C ALA A 75 3.96 -8.35 18.06
N THR A 76 3.97 -9.22 19.09
CA THR A 76 4.81 -9.03 20.27
C THR A 76 6.30 -9.14 19.92
N ALA A 77 6.68 -10.11 19.09
CA ALA A 77 8.05 -10.29 18.64
C ALA A 77 8.54 -9.09 17.80
N ILE A 78 7.71 -8.58 16.90
CA ILE A 78 8.02 -7.41 16.07
C ILE A 78 8.19 -6.16 16.95
N ARG A 79 7.24 -5.87 17.84
CA ARG A 79 7.33 -4.72 18.76
C ARG A 79 8.58 -4.77 19.65
N LYS A 80 8.96 -5.97 20.10
CA LYS A 80 10.12 -6.17 20.96
C LYS A 80 11.44 -5.98 20.23
N ASN A 81 11.58 -6.58 19.04
CA ASN A 81 12.88 -6.65 18.34
C ASN A 81 13.05 -5.52 17.31
N PHE A 82 11.96 -4.95 16.81
CA PHE A 82 11.92 -3.93 15.77
C PHE A 82 10.95 -2.80 16.16
N PRO A 83 11.18 -2.11 17.29
CA PRO A 83 10.21 -1.17 17.86
C PRO A 83 9.86 -0.03 16.91
N GLU A 84 10.85 0.52 16.19
CA GLU A 84 10.64 1.60 15.23
C GLU A 84 9.76 1.16 14.05
N TYR A 85 10.14 0.07 13.38
CA TYR A 85 9.35 -0.50 12.28
C TYR A 85 7.95 -0.94 12.72
N SER A 86 7.79 -1.38 13.97
CA SER A 86 6.46 -1.71 14.49
C SER A 86 5.53 -0.50 14.50
N LEU A 87 6.06 0.69 14.82
CA LEU A 87 5.30 1.94 14.78
C LEU A 87 5.01 2.38 13.34
N GLU A 88 5.95 2.17 12.41
CA GLU A 88 5.73 2.41 10.98
C GLU A 88 4.57 1.55 10.44
N ILE A 89 4.56 0.25 10.75
CA ILE A 89 3.50 -0.69 10.36
C ILE A 89 2.15 -0.25 10.95
N GLU A 90 2.12 0.15 12.23
CA GLU A 90 0.91 0.68 12.84
C GLU A 90 0.38 1.91 12.10
N GLY A 91 1.26 2.83 11.69
CA GLY A 91 0.91 3.99 10.88
C GLY A 91 0.33 3.64 9.51
N ILE A 92 0.89 2.62 8.84
CA ILE A 92 0.39 2.12 7.55
C ILE A 92 -1.01 1.54 7.71
N VAL A 93 -1.23 0.71 8.73
CA VAL A 93 -2.54 0.08 8.99
C VAL A 93 -3.59 1.13 9.32
N GLU A 94 -3.26 2.13 10.13
CA GLU A 94 -4.16 3.25 10.43
C GLU A 94 -4.64 3.96 9.15
N GLU A 95 -3.72 4.27 8.23
CA GLU A 95 -4.07 5.00 7.00
C GLU A 95 -4.96 4.17 6.07
N ILE A 96 -4.70 2.86 5.96
CA ILE A 96 -5.55 1.94 5.19
C ILE A 96 -6.96 1.88 5.79
N GLN A 97 -7.09 1.74 7.11
CA GLN A 97 -8.39 1.65 7.79
C GLN A 97 -9.17 2.97 7.72
N GLN A 98 -8.48 4.09 7.96
CA GLN A 98 -9.07 5.41 7.92
C GLN A 98 -9.70 5.66 6.54
N THR A 99 -8.95 5.43 5.47
CA THR A 99 -9.43 5.69 4.10
C THR A 99 -10.58 4.76 3.69
N ARG A 100 -10.57 3.50 4.14
CA ARG A 100 -11.71 2.57 3.92
C ARG A 100 -12.99 2.99 4.64
N SER A 101 -12.90 3.80 5.69
CA SER A 101 -14.06 4.26 6.46
C SER A 101 -14.80 5.43 5.80
N TYR A 102 -14.15 6.12 4.84
CA TYR A 102 -14.69 7.26 4.11
C TYR A 102 -15.23 6.92 2.71
N LEU A 103 -15.17 5.63 2.33
CA LEU A 103 -15.71 5.06 1.08
C LEU A 103 -16.92 4.17 1.40
#